data_AF-A0A849U3M4-F1
#
_entry.id   AF-A0A849U3M4-F1
#
_cell.length_a   1.000
_cell.length_b   1.000
_cell.length_c   1.000
_cell.angle_alpha   90.00
_cell.angle_beta   90.00
_cell.angle_gamma   90.00
#
_symmetry.space_group_name_H-M   'P 1'
#
loop_
_entity.id
_entity.type
_entity.pdbx_description
1 polymer ?
#
loop_
_entity_poly.entity_id
_entity_poly.type
_entity_poly.pdbx_seq_one_letter_code
_entity_poly.pdbx_strand_id
1 'polypeptide(L)'
;MGNIKRPVKVALHAMDERSVRTMTMYLQGPCKGVAMVVDDASADCDIYDGDNIHAKKLLADRLNSSSTRQVIVLSLHSVKLNNVIVVKKPVKSEDMLGALAEVKARLERDAKQEEDLQPTAIVTPLKKLEENKPILKHFRINSGEQSKTSKHQTAMQINEASFNAYIGSLPGLDVNDPAQFFKASYNPNEYFQGYIQSAIKTCQKRDEILQLSTNWRQLILFPHNHELWLDADDKQLRAFAGVKIEKTIGSKMLLTPCKYDPAALANASDKFHTIETFVWKLACWTSKGRYPNTLDIEHPVYLKNWPNFTRLLITPHAMRIAALMVHEPRTLSNVARILNIKPQYVFVFISAACAIGLVGQARREADVLVKAPEIKPSQKQGLLGRIISKLRGSNV
;
A
#
# COMPACT_ATOMS: atom_id res chain seq x y z
N MET A 1 16.64 -25.92 16.46
CA MET A 1 15.28 -25.93 15.86
C MET A 1 14.37 -25.10 16.75
N GLY A 2 14.11 -23.84 16.36
CA GLY A 2 13.32 -22.91 17.18
C GLY A 2 11.83 -23.25 17.10
N ASN A 3 11.19 -23.24 18.26
CA ASN A 3 9.77 -23.52 18.50
C ASN A 3 8.88 -22.76 17.48
N ILE A 4 8.23 -23.47 16.54
CA ILE A 4 7.29 -22.84 15.59
C ILE A 4 6.02 -22.48 16.36
N LYS A 5 6.09 -21.32 17.02
CA LYS A 5 5.03 -20.72 17.82
C LYS A 5 3.85 -20.39 16.89
N ARG A 6 2.66 -20.98 17.11
CA ARG A 6 1.44 -20.83 16.28
C ARG A 6 1.14 -19.36 15.88
N PRO A 7 0.73 -19.09 14.63
CA PRO A 7 0.37 -17.73 14.19
C PRO A 7 -0.90 -17.24 14.89
N VAL A 8 -1.00 -15.93 15.12
CA VAL A 8 -2.20 -15.27 15.65
C VAL A 8 -3.29 -15.30 14.58
N LYS A 9 -4.48 -15.82 14.90
CA LYS A 9 -5.61 -15.81 13.98
C LYS A 9 -6.34 -14.47 14.07
N VAL A 10 -6.47 -13.78 12.94
CA VAL A 10 -7.01 -12.42 12.89
C VAL A 10 -8.24 -12.32 11.99
N ALA A 11 -9.28 -11.64 12.48
CA ALA A 11 -10.43 -11.20 11.69
C ALA A 11 -10.26 -9.72 11.30
N LEU A 12 -10.66 -9.37 10.08
CA LEU A 12 -10.53 -8.02 9.52
C LEU A 12 -11.89 -7.33 9.47
N HIS A 13 -11.98 -6.15 10.06
CA HIS A 13 -13.24 -5.42 10.25
C HIS A 13 -13.16 -3.98 9.76
N ALA A 14 -14.33 -3.41 9.43
CA ALA A 14 -14.47 -2.03 8.93
C ALA A 14 -13.60 -1.74 7.68
N MET A 15 -13.35 -2.76 6.87
CA MET A 15 -12.56 -2.68 5.64
C MET A 15 -13.45 -2.98 4.43
N ASP A 16 -13.29 -2.22 3.35
CA ASP A 16 -13.85 -2.61 2.06
C ASP A 16 -13.10 -3.84 1.49
N GLU A 17 -13.66 -4.49 0.47
CA GLU A 17 -13.09 -5.73 -0.11
C GLU A 17 -11.61 -5.56 -0.50
N ARG A 18 -11.26 -4.38 -1.00
CA ARG A 18 -9.89 -4.04 -1.38
C ARG A 18 -8.96 -3.93 -0.17
N SER A 19 -9.39 -3.25 0.88
CA SER A 19 -8.63 -3.06 2.12
C SER A 19 -8.43 -4.40 2.82
N VAL A 20 -9.45 -5.27 2.81
CA VAL A 20 -9.34 -6.67 3.25
C VAL A 20 -8.29 -7.43 2.45
N ARG A 21 -8.32 -7.36 1.10
CA ARG A 21 -7.30 -8.01 0.25
C ARG A 21 -5.90 -7.47 0.52
N THR A 22 -5.77 -6.14 0.67
CA THR A 22 -4.49 -5.47 0.95
C THR A 22 -3.91 -5.95 2.28
N MET A 23 -4.72 -5.94 3.35
CA MET A 23 -4.31 -6.36 4.67
C MET A 23 -4.02 -7.86 4.72
N THR A 24 -4.83 -8.67 4.05
CA THR A 24 -4.55 -10.11 3.88
C THR A 24 -3.18 -10.35 3.24
N MET A 25 -2.87 -9.67 2.13
CA MET A 25 -1.56 -9.78 1.48
C MET A 25 -0.42 -9.25 2.36
N TYR A 26 -0.66 -8.19 3.12
CA TYR A 26 0.30 -7.65 4.08
C TYR A 26 0.64 -8.67 5.18
N LEU A 27 -0.37 -9.32 5.74
CA LEU A 27 -0.20 -10.33 6.78
C LEU A 27 0.46 -11.61 6.23
N GLN A 28 0.18 -11.96 4.96
CA GLN A 28 0.79 -13.10 4.27
C GLN A 28 2.22 -12.83 3.75
N GLY A 29 2.56 -11.57 3.54
CA GLY A 29 3.89 -11.10 3.13
C GLY A 29 4.69 -10.66 4.36
N PRO A 30 4.82 -9.34 4.63
CA PRO A 30 5.57 -8.79 5.77
C PRO A 30 5.43 -9.53 7.11
N CYS A 31 4.24 -10.01 7.47
CA CYS A 31 3.99 -10.71 8.74
C CYS A 31 3.85 -12.24 8.61
N LYS A 32 4.39 -12.82 7.52
CA LYS A 32 4.26 -14.24 7.21
C LYS A 32 4.68 -15.13 8.38
N GLY A 33 3.80 -16.04 8.77
CA GLY A 33 4.02 -16.98 9.87
C GLY A 33 3.78 -16.40 11.27
N VAL A 34 3.56 -15.09 11.39
CA VAL A 34 3.22 -14.43 12.66
C VAL A 34 1.71 -14.30 12.83
N ALA A 35 0.99 -13.99 11.75
CA ALA A 35 -0.47 -13.88 11.74
C ALA A 35 -1.09 -14.55 10.52
N MET A 36 -2.36 -14.92 10.64
CA MET A 36 -3.15 -15.45 9.53
C MET A 36 -4.58 -14.94 9.58
N VAL A 37 -5.12 -14.54 8.43
CA VAL A 37 -6.52 -14.09 8.33
C VAL A 37 -7.43 -15.31 8.33
N VAL A 38 -8.45 -15.27 9.19
CA VAL A 38 -9.47 -16.33 9.35
C VAL A 38 -10.87 -15.72 9.38
N ASP A 39 -11.90 -16.57 9.41
CA ASP A 39 -13.27 -16.13 9.68
C ASP A 39 -13.43 -15.60 11.12
N ASP A 40 -14.48 -14.80 11.34
CA ASP A 40 -14.74 -14.16 12.63
C ASP A 40 -14.95 -15.16 13.77
N ALA A 41 -15.52 -16.34 13.51
CA ALA A 41 -15.76 -17.34 14.54
C ALA A 41 -14.46 -17.94 15.09
N SER A 42 -13.42 -18.04 14.26
CA SER A 42 -12.15 -18.69 14.59
C SER A 42 -11.01 -17.73 14.95
N ALA A 43 -11.26 -16.42 14.97
CA ALA A 43 -10.25 -15.41 15.27
C ALA A 43 -9.91 -15.33 16.77
N ASP A 44 -8.63 -15.05 17.06
CA ASP A 44 -8.11 -14.76 18.40
C ASP A 44 -7.99 -13.23 18.63
N CYS A 45 -7.93 -12.46 17.54
CA CYS A 45 -7.71 -11.02 17.53
C CYS A 45 -8.51 -10.35 16.40
N ASP A 46 -8.99 -9.14 16.66
CA ASP A 46 -9.70 -8.32 15.68
C ASP A 46 -8.79 -7.18 15.18
N ILE A 47 -8.74 -6.94 13.87
CA ILE A 47 -8.06 -5.79 13.27
C ILE A 47 -9.10 -4.88 12.61
N TYR A 48 -9.17 -3.63 13.06
CA TYR A 48 -10.06 -2.62 12.51
C TYR A 48 -9.28 -1.58 11.69
N ASP A 49 -9.83 -1.19 10.54
CA ASP A 49 -9.46 0.09 9.92
C ASP A 49 -10.17 1.22 10.67
N GLY A 50 -9.44 1.94 11.53
CA GLY A 50 -9.96 3.02 12.38
C GLY A 50 -10.34 4.30 11.64
N ASP A 51 -9.91 4.47 10.39
CA ASP A 51 -10.22 5.65 9.58
C ASP A 51 -11.46 5.43 8.69
N ASN A 52 -12.05 4.23 8.72
CA ASN A 52 -13.32 3.95 8.06
C ASN A 52 -14.49 4.57 8.85
N ILE A 53 -15.49 5.09 8.14
CA ILE A 53 -16.67 5.76 8.72
C ILE A 53 -17.44 4.81 9.66
N HIS A 54 -17.47 3.52 9.38
CA HIS A 54 -18.16 2.52 10.21
C HIS A 54 -17.32 2.04 11.40
N ALA A 55 -16.03 2.34 11.43
CA ALA A 55 -15.10 1.80 12.42
C ALA A 55 -15.45 2.21 13.85
N LYS A 56 -15.82 3.48 14.07
CA LYS A 56 -16.17 3.97 15.41
C LYS A 56 -17.33 3.21 16.03
N LYS A 57 -18.38 2.94 15.24
CA LYS A 57 -19.55 2.21 15.71
C LYS A 57 -19.20 0.75 15.99
N LEU A 58 -18.59 0.07 15.01
CA LEU A 58 -18.24 -1.34 15.16
C LEU A 58 -17.24 -1.57 16.30
N LEU A 59 -16.28 -0.66 16.48
CA LEU A 59 -15.31 -0.73 17.58
C LEU A 59 -15.99 -0.46 18.93
N ALA A 60 -16.93 0.49 19.01
CA ALA A 60 -17.69 0.74 20.23
C ALA A 60 -18.57 -0.47 20.60
N ASP A 61 -19.30 -1.04 19.64
CA ASP A 61 -20.10 -2.25 19.83
C ASP A 61 -19.22 -3.42 20.30
N ARG A 62 -18.00 -3.52 19.74
CA ARG A 62 -17.02 -4.53 20.12
C ARG A 62 -16.50 -4.37 21.54
N LEU A 63 -16.06 -3.16 21.91
CA LEU A 63 -15.52 -2.85 23.23
C LEU A 63 -16.58 -2.96 24.34
N ASN A 64 -17.86 -2.78 23.99
CA ASN A 64 -18.98 -2.96 24.91
C ASN A 64 -19.48 -4.42 24.99
N SER A 65 -19.02 -5.30 24.10
CA SER A 65 -19.33 -6.72 24.16
C SER A 65 -18.48 -7.41 25.24
N SER A 66 -18.99 -8.49 25.85
CA SER A 66 -18.27 -9.29 26.85
C SER A 66 -17.13 -10.13 26.27
N SER A 67 -16.61 -9.77 25.09
CA SER A 67 -15.59 -10.53 24.41
C SER A 67 -14.20 -10.15 24.88
N THR A 68 -13.38 -11.16 25.15
CA THR A 68 -12.00 -11.02 25.61
C THR A 68 -10.98 -10.91 24.48
N ARG A 69 -11.42 -10.92 23.20
CA ARG A 69 -10.47 -10.89 22.08
C ARG A 69 -9.73 -9.57 22.03
N GLN A 70 -8.43 -9.67 21.77
CA GLN A 70 -7.56 -8.52 21.63
C GLN A 70 -7.92 -7.73 20.36
N VAL A 71 -7.77 -6.40 20.42
CA VAL A 71 -8.12 -5.51 19.31
C VAL A 71 -6.91 -4.70 18.87
N ILE A 72 -6.62 -4.75 17.56
CA ILE A 72 -5.69 -3.87 16.88
C ILE A 72 -6.49 -2.86 16.05
N VAL A 73 -6.15 -1.58 16.15
CA VAL A 73 -6.74 -0.51 15.31
C VAL A 73 -5.65 0.12 14.44
N LEU A 74 -5.88 0.14 13.13
CA LEU A 74 -5.04 0.82 12.16
C LEU A 74 -5.57 2.22 11.93
N SER A 75 -4.84 3.28 12.29
CA SER A 75 -5.32 4.66 12.11
C SER A 75 -4.23 5.63 11.69
N LEU A 76 -4.64 6.67 10.94
CA LEU A 76 -3.81 7.85 10.68
C LEU A 76 -3.61 8.71 11.94
N HIS A 77 -4.54 8.63 12.90
CA HIS A 77 -4.54 9.44 14.11
C HIS A 77 -4.05 8.65 15.33
N SER A 78 -3.23 9.28 16.16
CA SER A 78 -2.83 8.71 17.45
C SER A 78 -3.97 8.82 18.45
N VAL A 79 -4.80 7.78 18.54
CA VAL A 79 -5.84 7.66 19.55
C VAL A 79 -5.31 6.78 20.68
N LYS A 80 -5.44 7.20 21.95
CA LYS A 80 -5.26 6.32 23.09
C LYS A 80 -6.61 5.74 23.47
N LEU A 81 -6.82 4.46 23.19
CA LEU A 81 -7.99 3.72 23.63
C LEU A 81 -7.52 2.67 24.65
N ASN A 82 -8.21 2.56 25.78
CA ASN A 82 -7.91 1.54 26.78
C ASN A 82 -8.16 0.15 26.17
N ASN A 83 -7.26 -0.79 26.44
CA ASN A 83 -7.30 -2.18 25.96
C ASN A 83 -7.28 -2.37 24.44
N VAL A 84 -6.84 -1.36 23.67
CA VAL A 84 -6.66 -1.45 22.22
C VAL A 84 -5.21 -1.17 21.86
N ILE A 85 -4.66 -1.97 20.94
CA ILE A 85 -3.32 -1.76 20.38
C ILE A 85 -3.48 -0.93 19.10
N VAL A 86 -2.83 0.24 19.02
CA VAL A 86 -2.96 1.13 17.87
C VAL A 86 -1.72 1.08 17.00
N VAL A 87 -1.89 0.81 15.71
CA VAL A 87 -0.83 0.87 14.71
C VAL A 87 -1.06 2.05 13.77
N LYS A 88 -0.06 2.92 13.68
CA LYS A 88 -0.14 4.13 12.86
C LYS A 88 -0.05 3.77 11.37
N LYS A 89 -0.88 4.42 10.55
CA LYS A 89 -0.74 4.39 9.09
C LYS A 89 0.24 5.48 8.61
N PRO A 90 1.06 5.24 7.57
CA PRO A 90 1.20 3.98 6.83
C PRO A 90 1.81 2.87 7.69
N VAL A 91 1.25 1.67 7.53
CA VAL A 91 1.54 0.53 8.39
C VAL A 91 2.97 0.03 8.15
N LYS A 92 3.85 0.23 9.14
CA LYS A 92 5.22 -0.31 9.10
C LYS A 92 5.26 -1.74 9.62
N SER A 93 6.14 -2.55 9.03
CA SER A 93 6.27 -3.96 9.38
C SER A 93 6.66 -4.14 10.84
N GLU A 94 7.59 -3.33 11.34
CA GLU A 94 8.03 -3.33 12.73
C GLU A 94 6.88 -3.05 13.71
N ASP A 95 6.08 -2.02 13.43
CA ASP A 95 4.94 -1.63 14.26
C ASP A 95 3.87 -2.72 14.32
N MET A 96 3.54 -3.33 13.17
CA MET A 96 2.58 -4.46 13.13
C MET A 96 3.12 -5.72 13.80
N LEU A 97 4.39 -6.06 13.58
CA LEU A 97 5.00 -7.21 14.22
C LEU A 97 5.05 -7.03 15.74
N GLY A 98 5.34 -5.81 16.22
CA GLY A 98 5.26 -5.44 17.63
C GLY A 98 3.84 -5.61 18.19
N ALA A 99 2.83 -5.08 17.48
CA ALA A 99 1.43 -5.22 17.88
C ALA A 99 0.98 -6.69 17.96
N LEU A 100 1.33 -7.51 16.96
CA LEU A 100 1.01 -8.94 16.94
C LEU A 100 1.76 -9.73 18.02
N ALA A 101 3.00 -9.35 18.34
CA ALA A 101 3.75 -9.93 19.44
C ALA A 101 3.10 -9.59 20.79
N GLU A 102 2.60 -8.36 20.96
CA GLU A 102 1.88 -7.94 22.15
C GLU A 102 0.57 -8.71 22.32
N VAL A 103 -0.23 -8.84 21.25
CA VAL A 103 -1.45 -9.68 21.25
C VAL A 103 -1.12 -11.10 21.71
N LYS A 104 -0.08 -11.69 21.14
CA LYS A 104 0.35 -13.04 21.51
C LYS A 104 0.75 -13.17 22.97
N ALA A 105 1.48 -12.20 23.50
CA ALA A 105 1.88 -12.17 24.91
C ALA A 105 0.69 -11.98 25.86
N ARG A 106 -0.40 -11.34 25.42
CA ARG A 106 -1.65 -11.22 26.17
C ARG A 106 -2.41 -12.55 26.15
N LEU A 107 -2.59 -13.16 24.97
CA LEU A 107 -3.22 -14.47 24.83
C LEU A 107 -2.51 -15.58 25.63
N GLU A 108 -1.17 -15.58 25.66
CA GLU A 108 -0.38 -16.52 26.46
C GLU A 108 -0.52 -16.28 27.98
N ARG A 109 -0.88 -15.07 28.42
CA ARG A 109 -1.18 -14.76 29.83
C ARG A 109 -2.58 -15.19 30.22
N ASP A 110 -3.56 -14.91 29.36
CA ASP A 110 -4.96 -15.26 29.60
C ASP A 110 -5.14 -16.78 29.68
N ALA A 111 -4.47 -17.54 28.80
CA ALA A 111 -4.49 -19.01 28.84
C ALA A 111 -3.89 -19.60 30.13
N LYS A 112 -2.85 -18.97 30.71
CA LYS A 112 -2.25 -19.42 31.98
C LYS A 112 -3.13 -19.10 33.19
N GLN A 113 -3.90 -18.01 33.14
CA GLN A 113 -4.85 -17.67 34.19
C GLN A 113 -6.08 -18.57 34.16
N GLU A 114 -6.52 -19.02 32.97
CA GLU A 114 -7.60 -20.01 32.85
C GLU A 114 -7.17 -21.43 33.26
N GLU A 115 -5.90 -21.82 33.07
CA GLU A 115 -5.38 -23.12 33.53
C GLU A 115 -5.32 -23.25 35.07
N ASP A 116 -5.10 -22.15 35.81
CA ASP A 116 -5.08 -22.14 37.28
C ASP A 116 -6.48 -22.16 37.93
N LEU A 117 -7.56 -22.06 37.14
CA LEU A 117 -8.94 -21.88 37.64
C LEU A 117 -9.93 -23.02 37.31
N GLN A 118 -9.51 -24.15 36.75
CA GLN A 118 -10.46 -25.23 36.40
C GLN A 118 -10.77 -26.19 37.57
N PRO A 119 -12.03 -26.35 38.00
CA PRO A 119 -12.51 -27.58 38.63
C PRO A 119 -12.94 -28.58 37.54
N THR A 120 -12.53 -29.83 37.72
CA THR A 120 -13.02 -31.03 37.03
C THR A 120 -14.55 -31.11 37.02
N ALA A 121 -15.19 -31.22 35.84
CA ALA A 121 -16.28 -32.18 35.61
C ALA A 121 -16.81 -32.23 34.16
N ILE A 122 -16.68 -33.44 33.59
CA ILE A 122 -17.71 -34.26 32.93
C ILE A 122 -18.23 -33.86 31.53
N VAL A 123 -18.00 -34.80 30.61
CA VAL A 123 -18.45 -34.91 29.22
C VAL A 123 -19.92 -35.34 29.13
N THR A 124 -20.70 -34.75 28.21
CA THR A 124 -21.81 -35.43 27.47
C THR A 124 -22.20 -34.58 26.23
N PRO A 125 -22.76 -35.16 25.14
CA PRO A 125 -22.47 -34.75 23.77
C PRO A 125 -23.57 -33.96 23.02
N LEU A 126 -23.09 -33.12 22.08
CA LEU A 126 -23.65 -32.47 20.89
C LEU A 126 -25.16 -32.56 20.53
N LYS A 127 -25.71 -31.39 20.15
CA LYS A 127 -26.77 -31.24 19.12
C LYS A 127 -26.41 -30.16 18.07
N LYS A 128 -26.56 -30.54 16.80
CA LYS A 128 -26.52 -29.72 15.57
C LYS A 128 -27.71 -28.76 15.50
N LEU A 129 -27.50 -27.55 14.94
CA LEU A 129 -28.46 -26.69 14.21
C LEU A 129 -27.61 -25.71 13.34
N GLU A 130 -27.49 -25.94 12.04
CA GLU A 130 -28.28 -25.39 10.92
C GLU A 130 -27.89 -23.97 10.45
N GLU A 131 -27.66 -23.90 9.14
CA GLU A 131 -27.15 -22.78 8.36
C GLU A 131 -28.17 -21.64 8.24
N ASN A 132 -27.72 -20.38 8.34
CA ASN A 132 -28.45 -19.25 7.79
C ASN A 132 -27.49 -18.19 7.24
N LYS A 133 -27.51 -17.99 5.92
CA LYS A 133 -26.90 -16.86 5.21
C LYS A 133 -27.76 -15.60 5.41
N PRO A 134 -27.20 -14.43 5.73
CA PRO A 134 -27.93 -13.18 5.57
C PRO A 134 -27.60 -12.47 4.24
N ILE A 135 -28.66 -11.86 3.73
CA ILE A 135 -28.86 -11.21 2.44
C ILE A 135 -28.31 -9.77 2.47
N LEU A 136 -27.55 -9.38 1.44
CA LEU A 136 -27.07 -8.00 1.23
C LEU A 136 -28.23 -7.09 0.77
N LYS A 137 -28.71 -6.21 1.64
CA LYS A 137 -29.61 -5.10 1.25
C LYS A 137 -28.80 -3.85 0.92
N HIS A 138 -28.96 -3.35 -0.31
CA HIS A 138 -28.41 -2.09 -0.78
C HIS A 138 -29.01 -0.90 -0.02
N PHE A 139 -28.17 0.02 0.48
CA PHE A 139 -28.60 1.31 1.00
C PHE A 139 -28.10 2.44 0.09
N ARG A 140 -29.06 3.30 -0.32
CA ARG A 140 -28.83 4.54 -1.07
C ARG A 140 -28.18 5.59 -0.18
N ILE A 141 -27.07 6.17 -0.65
CA ILE A 141 -26.31 7.24 0.03
C ILE A 141 -26.96 8.61 -0.22
N ASN A 142 -27.06 9.40 0.84
CA ASN A 142 -27.67 10.73 0.89
C ASN A 142 -26.65 11.81 0.47
N SER A 143 -27.06 12.85 -0.26
CA SER A 143 -26.16 13.78 -0.97
C SER A 143 -25.22 14.62 -0.08
N GLY A 144 -25.48 14.74 1.22
CA GLY A 144 -24.60 15.42 2.17
C GLY A 144 -23.28 14.69 2.49
N GLU A 145 -23.21 13.37 2.25
CA GLU A 145 -21.99 12.58 2.47
C GLU A 145 -20.94 12.81 1.37
N GLN A 146 -21.33 13.29 0.19
CA GLN A 146 -20.43 13.52 -0.95
C GLN A 146 -19.35 14.59 -0.68
N SER A 147 -19.67 15.59 0.15
CA SER A 147 -18.77 16.71 0.48
C SER A 147 -17.61 16.28 1.41
N LYS A 148 -17.84 15.32 2.32
CA LYS A 148 -16.79 14.77 3.20
C LYS A 148 -15.99 13.65 2.53
N THR A 149 -16.58 12.91 1.61
CA THR A 149 -15.89 11.87 0.83
C THR A 149 -14.95 12.44 -0.24
N SER A 150 -15.17 13.69 -0.70
CA SER A 150 -14.33 14.35 -1.70
C SER A 150 -12.86 14.49 -1.27
N LYS A 151 -12.61 14.78 0.02
CA LYS A 151 -11.25 14.95 0.58
C LYS A 151 -10.46 13.65 0.74
N HIS A 152 -11.14 12.51 0.64
CA HIS A 152 -10.61 11.19 0.97
C HIS A 152 -10.95 10.19 -0.14
N GLN A 153 -10.53 10.48 -1.37
CA GLN A 153 -10.70 9.55 -2.49
C GLN A 153 -10.10 8.19 -2.15
N THR A 154 -10.94 7.16 -2.20
CA THR A 154 -10.50 5.77 -2.24
C THR A 154 -9.60 5.61 -3.45
N ALA A 155 -8.48 4.92 -3.26
CA ALA A 155 -7.54 4.79 -4.35
C ALA A 155 -8.15 4.13 -5.59
N MET A 156 -7.72 4.55 -6.77
CA MET A 156 -8.10 3.91 -8.03
C MET A 156 -7.25 2.64 -8.25
N GLN A 157 -7.83 1.61 -8.86
CA GLN A 157 -7.10 0.40 -9.28
C GLN A 157 -7.11 0.30 -10.81
N ILE A 158 -5.94 0.11 -11.39
CA ILE A 158 -5.75 -0.04 -12.83
C ILE A 158 -5.45 -1.50 -13.13
N ASN A 159 -6.17 -2.06 -14.09
CA ASN A 159 -5.91 -3.40 -14.61
C ASN A 159 -4.89 -3.34 -15.77
N GLU A 160 -4.36 -4.49 -16.16
CA GLU A 160 -3.36 -4.56 -17.24
C GLU A 160 -3.90 -4.06 -18.58
N ALA A 161 -5.18 -4.32 -18.89
CA ALA A 161 -5.80 -3.94 -20.17
C ALA A 161 -5.86 -2.42 -20.37
N SER A 162 -6.14 -1.66 -19.32
CA SER A 162 -6.23 -0.19 -19.37
C SER A 162 -4.89 0.50 -19.04
N PHE A 163 -3.87 -0.25 -18.64
CA PHE A 163 -2.62 0.31 -18.14
C PHE A 163 -1.93 1.20 -19.18
N ASN A 164 -1.64 0.69 -20.38
CA ASN A 164 -0.90 1.44 -21.39
C ASN A 164 -1.62 2.75 -21.78
N ALA A 165 -2.95 2.73 -21.87
CA ALA A 165 -3.75 3.93 -22.12
C ALA A 165 -3.68 4.92 -20.95
N TYR A 166 -3.52 4.42 -19.72
CA TYR A 166 -3.45 5.25 -18.51
C TYR A 166 -2.06 5.84 -18.26
N ILE A 167 -0.96 5.12 -18.54
CA ILE A 167 0.40 5.66 -18.34
C ILE A 167 0.94 6.38 -19.58
N GLY A 168 0.41 6.07 -20.76
CA GLY A 168 0.92 6.52 -22.05
C GLY A 168 2.04 5.62 -22.58
N SER A 169 2.39 5.82 -23.85
CA SER A 169 3.47 5.12 -24.56
C SER A 169 4.67 6.02 -24.84
N LEU A 170 5.82 5.40 -25.09
CA LEU A 170 7.05 6.05 -25.53
C LEU A 170 7.41 5.55 -26.93
N PRO A 171 7.42 6.42 -27.95
CA PRO A 171 7.88 6.05 -29.28
C PRO A 171 9.36 5.66 -29.24
N GLY A 172 9.73 4.56 -29.92
CA GLY A 172 11.13 4.17 -30.13
C GLY A 172 11.86 3.54 -28.93
N LEU A 173 11.15 3.18 -27.86
CA LEU A 173 11.71 2.48 -26.70
C LEU A 173 10.76 1.39 -26.22
N ASP A 174 11.21 0.13 -26.22
CA ASP A 174 10.51 -0.95 -25.53
C ASP A 174 11.09 -1.14 -24.12
N VAL A 175 10.35 -0.68 -23.12
CA VAL A 175 10.73 -0.80 -21.70
C VAL A 175 10.67 -2.24 -21.19
N ASN A 176 10.10 -3.18 -21.96
CA ASN A 176 10.03 -4.59 -21.60
C ASN A 176 11.15 -5.43 -22.22
N ASP A 177 11.90 -4.88 -23.18
CA ASP A 177 13.06 -5.52 -23.79
C ASP A 177 14.28 -5.39 -22.86
N PRO A 178 14.84 -6.52 -22.35
CA PRO A 178 16.03 -6.49 -21.50
C PRO A 178 17.23 -5.75 -22.10
N ALA A 179 17.40 -5.80 -23.43
CA ALA A 179 18.49 -5.10 -24.11
C ALA A 179 18.36 -3.57 -24.04
N GLN A 180 17.15 -3.06 -23.78
CA GLN A 180 16.84 -1.63 -23.72
C GLN A 180 16.68 -1.10 -22.29
N PHE A 181 16.86 -1.93 -21.26
CA PHE A 181 16.68 -1.53 -19.87
C PHE A 181 17.49 -0.27 -19.50
N PHE A 182 18.78 -0.18 -19.85
CA PHE A 182 19.56 1.03 -19.55
C PHE A 182 19.01 2.31 -20.20
N LYS A 183 18.32 2.19 -21.33
CA LYS A 183 17.65 3.30 -22.03
C LYS A 183 16.28 3.61 -21.44
N ALA A 184 15.72 2.71 -20.63
CA ALA A 184 14.47 2.90 -19.90
C ALA A 184 14.61 3.71 -18.60
N SER A 185 15.69 4.49 -18.46
CA SER A 185 15.84 5.48 -17.41
C SER A 185 15.21 6.83 -17.79
N TYR A 186 14.75 7.61 -16.81
CA TYR A 186 14.34 8.99 -17.01
C TYR A 186 14.81 9.89 -15.88
N ASN A 187 15.00 11.18 -16.16
CA ASN A 187 15.33 12.18 -15.14
C ASN A 187 14.06 12.90 -14.68
N PRO A 188 13.56 12.69 -13.44
CA PRO A 188 12.38 13.39 -12.93
C PRO A 188 12.48 14.92 -12.99
N ASN A 189 13.69 15.48 -12.95
CA ASN A 189 13.93 16.93 -12.97
C ASN A 189 13.76 17.56 -14.36
N GLU A 190 13.62 16.76 -15.42
CA GLU A 190 13.26 17.25 -16.75
C GLU A 190 11.75 17.44 -16.92
N TYR A 191 10.95 17.12 -15.91
CA TYR A 191 9.49 17.11 -15.96
C TYR A 191 8.90 17.87 -14.77
N PHE A 192 7.59 18.13 -14.83
CA PHE A 192 6.85 18.77 -13.73
C PHE A 192 7.07 18.08 -12.37
N GLN A 193 7.29 16.76 -12.37
CA GLN A 193 7.61 15.96 -11.19
C GLN A 193 8.73 16.58 -10.34
N GLY A 194 9.89 16.88 -10.91
CA GLY A 194 11.04 17.39 -10.16
C GLY A 194 10.85 18.80 -9.60
N TYR A 195 10.13 19.66 -10.34
CA TYR A 195 9.79 21.01 -9.86
C TYR A 195 8.84 20.94 -8.65
N ILE A 196 7.81 20.09 -8.72
CA ILE A 196 6.88 19.88 -7.61
C ILE A 196 7.58 19.31 -6.38
N GLN A 197 8.43 18.30 -6.55
CA GLN A 197 9.18 17.73 -5.43
C GLN A 197 10.13 18.76 -4.79
N SER A 198 10.72 19.65 -5.58
CA SER A 198 11.56 20.75 -5.08
C SER A 198 10.74 21.82 -4.36
N ALA A 199 9.56 22.15 -4.88
CA ALA A 199 8.61 23.07 -4.29
C ALA A 199 8.09 22.58 -2.94
N ILE A 200 7.70 21.32 -2.84
CA ILE A 200 7.28 20.67 -1.59
C ILE A 200 8.38 20.75 -0.54
N LYS A 201 9.62 20.38 -0.89
CA LYS A 201 10.77 20.47 0.02
C LYS A 201 10.99 21.90 0.52
N THR A 202 10.81 22.89 -0.35
CA THR A 202 10.99 24.30 0.01
C THR A 202 9.87 24.81 0.91
N CYS A 203 8.61 24.47 0.58
CA CYS A 203 7.43 24.79 1.38
C CYS A 203 7.52 24.20 2.79
N GLN A 204 7.92 22.92 2.92
CA GLN A 204 8.13 22.27 4.21
C GLN A 204 9.26 22.90 5.03
N LYS A 205 10.36 23.31 4.39
CA LYS A 205 11.48 23.96 5.07
C LYS A 205 11.15 25.36 5.57
N ARG A 206 10.34 26.12 4.81
CA ARG A 206 9.94 27.48 5.16
C ARG A 206 8.76 27.51 6.13
N ASP A 207 8.01 26.40 6.24
CA ASP A 207 6.77 26.30 7.00
C ASP A 207 5.75 27.39 6.62
N GLU A 208 5.71 27.73 5.33
CA GLU A 208 4.85 28.75 4.75
C GLU A 208 4.04 28.20 3.57
N ILE A 209 2.84 28.75 3.37
CA ILE A 209 2.02 28.46 2.19
C ILE A 209 2.65 29.10 0.96
N LEU A 210 3.01 28.28 -0.02
CA LEU A 210 3.68 28.71 -1.24
C LEU A 210 2.82 28.44 -2.46
N GLN A 211 2.76 29.40 -3.37
CA GLN A 211 2.26 29.19 -4.73
C GLN A 211 3.43 28.89 -5.66
N LEU A 212 3.30 27.82 -6.44
CA LEU A 212 4.18 27.54 -7.56
C LEU A 212 3.58 28.15 -8.82
N SER A 213 4.15 29.27 -9.26
CA SER A 213 3.77 29.92 -10.51
C SER A 213 4.33 29.12 -11.69
N THR A 214 3.43 28.59 -12.51
CA THR A 214 3.74 27.87 -13.75
C THR A 214 3.03 28.54 -14.93
N ASN A 215 3.50 28.33 -16.15
CA ASN A 215 2.79 28.77 -17.36
C ASN A 215 1.56 27.89 -17.69
N TRP A 216 1.21 26.94 -16.81
CA TRP A 216 0.13 25.98 -17.02
C TRP A 216 -1.04 26.26 -16.09
N ARG A 217 -0.99 25.75 -14.86
CA ARG A 217 -2.05 25.87 -13.86
C ARG A 217 -1.49 26.31 -12.52
N GLN A 218 -2.34 26.95 -11.73
CA GLN A 218 -1.98 27.38 -10.39
C GLN A 218 -1.87 26.16 -9.48
N LEU A 219 -0.78 26.13 -8.70
CA LEU A 219 -0.57 25.13 -7.67
C LEU A 219 -0.19 25.82 -6.37
N ILE A 220 -0.89 25.46 -5.29
CA ILE A 220 -0.66 25.99 -3.95
C ILE A 220 -0.30 24.83 -3.02
N LEU A 221 0.76 25.02 -2.22
CA LEU A 221 1.27 24.04 -1.27
C LEU A 221 0.94 24.47 0.16
N PHE A 222 0.41 23.54 0.95
CA PHE A 222 0.02 23.76 2.35
C PHE A 222 0.90 22.89 3.25
N PRO A 223 1.92 23.46 3.94
CA PRO A 223 2.92 22.68 4.66
C PRO A 223 2.31 21.95 5.87
N HIS A 224 1.42 22.60 6.63
CA HIS A 224 0.89 22.06 7.88
C HIS A 224 -0.04 20.85 7.71
N ASN A 225 -0.80 20.81 6.60
CA ASN A 225 -1.74 19.72 6.34
C ASN A 225 -1.13 18.63 5.44
N HIS A 226 0.09 18.83 4.94
CA HIS A 226 0.68 17.99 3.89
C HIS A 226 -0.22 17.84 2.66
N GLU A 227 -0.85 18.94 2.26
CA GLU A 227 -1.79 19.02 1.14
C GLU A 227 -1.29 19.98 0.07
N LEU A 228 -1.84 19.82 -1.13
CA LEU A 228 -1.72 20.78 -2.21
C LEU A 228 -3.07 20.96 -2.89
N TRP A 229 -3.24 22.11 -3.50
CA TRP A 229 -4.36 22.43 -4.38
C TRP A 229 -3.83 22.67 -5.79
N LEU A 230 -4.47 22.06 -6.78
CA LEU A 230 -4.11 22.24 -8.19
C LEU A 230 -5.35 22.61 -9.00
N ASP A 231 -5.26 23.67 -9.80
CA ASP A 231 -6.31 24.05 -10.75
C ASP A 231 -6.32 23.17 -12.03
N ALA A 232 -6.34 21.86 -11.88
CA ALA A 232 -6.42 20.92 -13.01
C ALA A 232 -7.02 19.59 -12.60
N ASP A 233 -7.73 18.96 -13.53
CA ASP A 233 -8.20 17.59 -13.36
C ASP A 233 -7.11 16.55 -13.70
N ASP A 234 -7.41 15.28 -13.42
CA ASP A 234 -6.50 14.16 -13.70
C ASP A 234 -6.16 13.98 -15.18
N LYS A 235 -7.06 14.36 -16.10
CA LYS A 235 -6.80 14.23 -17.54
C LYS A 235 -5.76 15.27 -17.97
N GLN A 236 -5.93 16.51 -17.52
CA GLN A 236 -5.00 17.61 -17.77
C GLN A 236 -3.64 17.33 -17.10
N LEU A 237 -3.64 16.91 -15.83
CA LEU A 237 -2.41 16.58 -15.12
C LEU A 237 -1.66 15.42 -15.78
N ARG A 238 -2.35 14.36 -16.21
CA ARG A 238 -1.74 13.24 -16.93
C ARG A 238 -1.12 13.68 -18.26
N ALA A 239 -1.83 14.50 -19.03
CA ALA A 239 -1.30 15.03 -20.30
C ALA A 239 -0.04 15.86 -20.07
N PHE A 240 -0.04 16.71 -19.04
CA PHE A 240 1.09 17.58 -18.70
C PHE A 240 2.27 16.82 -18.07
N ALA A 241 2.02 15.77 -17.29
CA ALA A 241 3.04 14.98 -16.60
C ALA A 241 4.12 14.39 -17.52
N GLY A 242 3.76 14.12 -18.78
CA GLY A 242 4.66 13.54 -19.79
C GLY A 242 5.45 14.56 -20.61
N VAL A 243 5.24 15.86 -20.41
CA VAL A 243 5.89 16.94 -21.17
C VAL A 243 7.26 17.25 -20.54
N LYS A 244 8.33 17.16 -21.35
CA LYS A 244 9.65 17.63 -20.93
C LYS A 244 9.65 19.15 -20.87
N ILE A 245 10.16 19.70 -19.78
CA ILE A 245 10.28 21.14 -19.56
C ILE A 245 11.71 21.52 -19.94
N GLU A 246 11.87 22.06 -21.14
CA GLU A 246 13.17 22.53 -21.63
C GLU A 246 13.69 23.67 -20.74
N LYS A 247 14.98 23.62 -20.41
CA LYS A 247 15.64 24.66 -19.58
C LYS A 247 15.76 26.01 -20.29
N THR A 248 15.46 26.06 -21.59
CA THR A 248 15.90 27.12 -22.51
C THR A 248 14.93 28.29 -22.66
N ILE A 249 13.69 28.21 -22.14
CA ILE A 249 12.71 29.30 -22.30
C ILE A 249 12.17 29.67 -20.94
N GLY A 250 12.72 30.71 -20.30
CA GLY A 250 12.08 31.69 -19.39
C GLY A 250 11.14 31.21 -18.27
N SER A 251 10.88 29.91 -18.13
CA SER A 251 9.87 29.28 -17.30
C SER A 251 10.50 29.02 -15.95
N LYS A 252 11.03 30.08 -15.33
CA LYS A 252 11.40 30.03 -13.92
C LYS A 252 10.11 29.79 -13.17
N MET A 253 9.82 28.53 -12.87
CA MET A 253 8.79 28.19 -11.92
C MET A 253 9.17 28.88 -10.61
N LEU A 254 8.39 29.90 -10.25
CA LEU A 254 8.68 30.75 -9.12
C LEU A 254 7.84 30.29 -7.94
N LEU A 255 8.49 30.18 -6.78
CA LEU A 255 7.82 29.96 -5.51
C LEU A 255 7.66 31.29 -4.81
N THR A 256 6.42 31.71 -4.63
CA THR A 256 6.07 32.92 -3.90
C THR A 256 5.20 32.58 -2.70
N PRO A 257 5.43 33.19 -1.53
CA PRO A 257 4.46 33.17 -0.45
C PRO A 257 3.10 33.65 -0.96
N CYS A 258 2.04 32.97 -0.53
CA CYS A 258 0.69 33.23 -0.98
C CYS A 258 -0.24 33.33 0.22
N LYS A 259 -1.07 34.40 0.25
CA LYS A 259 -2.28 34.41 1.05
C LYS A 259 -3.39 33.82 0.20
N TYR A 260 -4.08 32.82 0.71
CA TYR A 260 -5.21 32.19 0.04
C TYR A 260 -6.50 32.55 0.77
N ASP A 261 -7.62 32.61 0.04
CA ASP A 261 -8.95 32.71 0.62
C ASP A 261 -9.51 31.29 0.85
N PRO A 262 -9.69 30.86 2.11
CA PRO A 262 -10.26 29.55 2.41
C PRO A 262 -11.66 29.35 1.83
N ALA A 263 -12.48 30.42 1.73
CA ALA A 263 -13.85 30.32 1.21
C ALA A 263 -13.86 30.07 -0.30
N ALA A 264 -13.00 30.75 -1.06
CA ALA A 264 -12.85 30.54 -2.49
C ALA A 264 -12.37 29.12 -2.84
N LEU A 265 -11.43 28.56 -2.08
CA LEU A 265 -10.91 27.21 -2.31
C LEU A 265 -11.83 26.10 -1.77
N ALA A 266 -12.63 26.37 -0.73
CA ALA A 266 -13.56 25.40 -0.16
C ALA A 266 -14.62 24.92 -1.18
N ASN A 267 -15.00 25.78 -2.13
CA ASN A 267 -15.93 25.46 -3.22
C ASN A 267 -15.31 24.52 -4.28
N ALA A 268 -14.00 24.26 -4.23
CA ALA A 268 -13.26 23.36 -5.11
C ALA A 268 -12.55 22.26 -4.30
N SER A 269 -13.27 21.64 -3.37
CA SER A 269 -12.71 20.64 -2.46
C SER A 269 -12.13 19.41 -3.17
N ASP A 270 -12.61 19.12 -4.38
CA ASP A 270 -12.17 18.04 -5.25
C ASP A 270 -10.78 18.26 -5.88
N LYS A 271 -10.27 19.49 -5.83
CA LYS A 271 -8.93 19.89 -6.33
C LYS A 271 -7.83 19.79 -5.28
N PHE A 272 -8.19 19.45 -4.04
CA PHE A 272 -7.20 19.18 -2.99
C PHE A 272 -6.68 17.75 -3.08
N HIS A 273 -5.38 17.60 -2.88
CA HIS A 273 -4.71 16.32 -2.82
C HIS A 273 -3.74 16.29 -1.64
N THR A 274 -3.65 15.15 -0.95
CA THR A 274 -2.47 14.92 -0.11
C THR A 274 -1.22 14.91 -0.98
N ILE A 275 -0.13 15.47 -0.49
CA ILE A 275 1.14 15.53 -1.21
C ILE A 275 1.59 14.12 -1.66
N GLU A 276 1.42 13.12 -0.80
CA GLU A 276 1.81 11.74 -1.08
C GLU A 276 1.04 11.16 -2.29
N THR A 277 -0.29 11.25 -2.29
CA THR A 277 -1.11 10.73 -3.40
C THR A 277 -0.86 11.46 -4.71
N PHE A 278 -0.66 12.77 -4.65
CA PHE A 278 -0.35 13.58 -5.82
C PHE A 278 1.00 13.20 -6.44
N VAL A 279 2.07 13.17 -5.63
CA VAL A 279 3.43 12.86 -6.10
C VAL A 279 3.51 11.44 -6.63
N TRP A 280 2.86 10.47 -5.98
CA TRP A 280 2.77 9.09 -6.46
C TRP A 280 2.14 9.03 -7.85
N LYS A 281 0.97 9.65 -8.03
CA LYS A 281 0.23 9.66 -9.29
C LYS A 281 1.00 10.38 -10.42
N LEU A 282 1.58 11.53 -10.10
CA LEU A 282 2.42 12.30 -11.03
C LEU A 282 3.63 11.47 -11.49
N ALA A 283 4.32 10.79 -10.57
CA ALA A 283 5.46 9.93 -10.89
C ALA A 283 5.06 8.73 -11.76
N CYS A 284 3.89 8.11 -11.50
CA CYS A 284 3.37 7.07 -12.39
C CYS A 284 3.26 7.58 -13.83
N TRP A 285 2.60 8.72 -14.04
CA TRP A 285 2.39 9.28 -15.38
C TRP A 285 3.66 9.82 -16.05
N THR A 286 4.55 10.46 -15.30
CA THR A 286 5.82 10.96 -15.84
C THR A 286 6.76 9.83 -16.26
N SER A 287 6.75 8.71 -15.53
CA SER A 287 7.62 7.56 -15.83
C SER A 287 7.30 6.92 -17.19
N LYS A 288 6.02 6.82 -17.58
CA LYS A 288 5.57 6.12 -18.79
C LYS A 288 6.17 4.71 -18.95
N GLY A 289 6.34 3.99 -17.85
CA GLY A 289 6.98 2.65 -17.89
C GLY A 289 8.49 2.63 -17.66
N ARG A 290 9.14 3.79 -17.51
CA ARG A 290 10.58 3.93 -17.19
C ARG A 290 10.84 3.90 -15.69
N TYR A 291 12.12 3.84 -15.29
CA TYR A 291 12.57 4.00 -13.90
C TYR A 291 13.41 5.29 -13.74
N PRO A 292 13.44 5.92 -12.54
CA PRO A 292 14.17 7.16 -12.37
C PRO A 292 15.69 6.92 -12.39
N ASN A 293 16.44 7.82 -13.01
CA ASN A 293 17.90 7.78 -13.12
C ASN A 293 18.65 7.95 -11.79
N THR A 294 17.92 8.16 -10.69
CA THR A 294 18.45 8.14 -9.33
C THR A 294 18.67 6.71 -8.81
N LEU A 295 18.11 5.71 -9.50
CA LEU A 295 18.32 4.30 -9.23
C LEU A 295 19.27 3.71 -10.27
N ASP A 296 20.24 2.95 -9.79
CA ASP A 296 20.99 2.03 -10.65
C ASP A 296 20.18 0.73 -10.85
N ILE A 297 19.90 0.37 -12.11
CA ILE A 297 19.07 -0.78 -12.45
C ILE A 297 19.74 -2.13 -12.17
N GLU A 298 21.07 -2.17 -12.13
CA GLU A 298 21.85 -3.39 -11.90
C GLU A 298 21.95 -3.73 -10.42
N HIS A 299 21.68 -2.76 -9.54
CA HIS A 299 21.83 -2.91 -8.10
C HIS A 299 20.50 -3.16 -7.39
N PRO A 300 20.45 -4.04 -6.37
CA PRO A 300 19.24 -4.33 -5.62
C PRO A 300 18.61 -3.10 -4.96
N VAL A 301 17.29 -2.99 -5.08
CA VAL A 301 16.46 -1.99 -4.41
C VAL A 301 15.56 -2.65 -3.37
N TYR A 302 15.23 -1.91 -2.31
CA TYR A 302 14.33 -2.38 -1.27
C TYR A 302 13.26 -1.32 -0.95
N LEU A 303 12.13 -1.78 -0.42
CA LEU A 303 11.10 -0.90 0.12
C LEU A 303 11.33 -0.71 1.61
N LYS A 304 11.35 0.55 2.06
CA LYS A 304 11.45 0.92 3.48
C LYS A 304 10.20 0.52 4.25
N ASN A 305 9.03 0.70 3.63
CA ASN A 305 7.71 0.35 4.18
C ASN A 305 6.76 0.00 3.03
N TRP A 306 5.62 -0.63 3.35
CA TRP A 306 4.55 -0.81 2.37
C TRP A 306 3.94 0.53 1.94
N PRO A 307 3.63 0.70 0.64
CA PRO A 307 2.84 1.82 0.18
C PRO A 307 1.43 1.80 0.79
N ASN A 308 0.87 2.97 1.08
CA ASN A 308 -0.50 3.10 1.59
C ASN A 308 -1.55 2.81 0.50
N PHE A 309 -1.75 1.55 0.14
CA PHE A 309 -2.68 1.14 -0.91
C PHE A 309 -4.17 1.42 -0.64
N THR A 310 -4.53 1.92 0.54
CA THR A 310 -5.87 2.45 0.80
C THR A 310 -6.07 3.84 0.15
N ARG A 311 -4.98 4.58 -0.08
CA ARG A 311 -4.98 5.95 -0.63
C ARG A 311 -4.21 6.10 -1.94
N LEU A 312 -3.19 5.29 -2.17
CA LEU A 312 -2.35 5.35 -3.37
C LEU A 312 -2.94 4.56 -4.53
N LEU A 313 -2.81 5.12 -5.73
CA LEU A 313 -3.15 4.44 -6.98
C LEU A 313 -2.49 3.06 -7.05
N ILE A 314 -3.30 2.01 -7.25
CA ILE A 314 -2.81 0.64 -7.44
C ILE A 314 -2.60 0.40 -8.92
N THR A 315 -1.32 0.37 -9.30
CA THR A 315 -0.89 -0.11 -10.61
C THR A 315 -1.01 -1.64 -10.68
N PRO A 316 -1.02 -2.24 -11.88
CA PRO A 316 -1.01 -3.68 -12.03
C PRO A 316 0.11 -4.33 -11.22
N HIS A 317 -0.26 -5.39 -10.51
CA HIS A 317 0.62 -6.16 -9.63
C HIS A 317 1.27 -5.38 -8.47
N ALA A 318 0.88 -4.13 -8.19
CA ALA A 318 1.53 -3.30 -7.16
C ALA A 318 1.63 -4.00 -5.80
N MET A 319 0.55 -4.68 -5.37
CA MET A 319 0.55 -5.42 -4.11
C MET A 319 1.54 -6.60 -4.12
N ARG A 320 1.64 -7.35 -5.23
CA ARG A 320 2.57 -8.48 -5.37
C ARG A 320 4.02 -7.99 -5.39
N ILE A 321 4.27 -6.87 -6.07
CA ILE A 321 5.58 -6.21 -6.10
C ILE A 321 5.96 -5.75 -4.69
N ALA A 322 5.08 -5.03 -3.99
CA ALA A 322 5.32 -4.57 -2.62
C ALA A 322 5.59 -5.74 -1.66
N ALA A 323 4.76 -6.79 -1.70
CA ALA A 323 4.94 -7.97 -0.87
C ALA A 323 6.32 -8.62 -1.09
N LEU A 324 6.76 -8.78 -2.34
CA LEU A 324 8.05 -9.37 -2.64
C LEU A 324 9.23 -8.50 -2.17
N MET A 325 9.14 -7.19 -2.35
CA MET A 325 10.25 -6.25 -2.13
C MET A 325 10.43 -5.81 -0.67
N VAL A 326 9.47 -6.11 0.20
CA VAL A 326 9.60 -5.83 1.65
C VAL A 326 10.38 -6.92 2.38
N HIS A 327 10.54 -8.08 1.77
CA HIS A 327 11.30 -9.18 2.36
C HIS A 327 12.80 -9.06 2.15
N GLU A 328 13.24 -8.74 0.93
CA GLU A 328 14.67 -8.63 0.61
C GLU A 328 14.93 -7.64 -0.53
N PRO A 329 16.10 -6.97 -0.54
CA PRO A 329 16.52 -6.17 -1.68
C PRO A 329 16.62 -7.01 -2.95
N ARG A 330 16.06 -6.53 -4.07
CA ARG A 330 16.12 -7.21 -5.38
C ARG A 330 16.33 -6.22 -6.50
N THR A 331 16.97 -6.63 -7.60
CA THR A 331 16.99 -5.84 -8.82
C THR A 331 15.60 -5.79 -9.46
N LEU A 332 15.29 -4.73 -10.19
CA LEU A 332 13.96 -4.55 -10.80
C LEU A 332 13.62 -5.66 -11.81
N SER A 333 14.61 -6.11 -12.57
CA SER A 333 14.49 -7.23 -13.51
C SER A 333 14.20 -8.55 -12.80
N ASN A 334 14.83 -8.79 -11.64
CA ASN A 334 14.62 -9.98 -10.83
C ASN A 334 13.18 -10.03 -10.28
N VAL A 335 12.63 -8.89 -9.82
CA VAL A 335 11.23 -8.78 -9.38
C VAL A 335 10.26 -9.15 -10.50
N ALA A 336 10.45 -8.59 -11.70
CA ALA A 336 9.60 -8.89 -12.86
C ALA A 336 9.62 -10.38 -13.21
N ARG A 337 10.81 -11.00 -13.21
CA ARG A 337 11.01 -12.42 -13.49
C ARG A 337 10.36 -13.34 -12.46
N ILE A 338 10.54 -13.07 -11.16
CA ILE A 338 9.95 -13.90 -10.08
C ILE A 338 8.43 -13.84 -10.11
N LEU A 339 7.87 -12.65 -10.33
CA LEU A 339 6.41 -12.49 -10.37
C LEU A 339 5.79 -12.92 -11.72
N ASN A 340 6.62 -13.20 -12.73
CA ASN A 340 6.22 -13.47 -14.10
C ASN A 340 5.33 -12.36 -14.67
N ILE A 341 5.81 -11.12 -14.60
CA ILE A 341 5.10 -9.91 -15.04
C ILE A 341 6.01 -9.05 -15.94
N LYS A 342 5.42 -8.14 -16.72
CA LYS A 342 6.19 -7.23 -17.57
C LYS A 342 7.03 -6.24 -16.74
N PRO A 343 8.30 -5.97 -17.11
CA PRO A 343 9.18 -5.02 -16.41
C PRO A 343 8.58 -3.63 -16.21
N GLN A 344 7.80 -3.15 -17.18
CA GLN A 344 7.12 -1.85 -17.08
C GLN A 344 6.27 -1.69 -15.80
N TYR A 345 5.63 -2.76 -15.32
CA TYR A 345 4.81 -2.69 -14.11
C TYR A 345 5.67 -2.44 -12.86
N VAL A 346 6.85 -3.06 -12.82
CA VAL A 346 7.85 -2.87 -11.77
C VAL A 346 8.45 -1.46 -11.86
N PHE A 347 8.78 -1.00 -13.07
CA PHE A 347 9.39 0.31 -13.29
C PHE A 347 8.45 1.47 -12.91
N VAL A 348 7.16 1.40 -13.26
CA VAL A 348 6.18 2.41 -12.82
C VAL A 348 6.00 2.38 -11.30
N PHE A 349 5.89 1.19 -10.72
CA PHE A 349 5.72 1.04 -9.28
C PHE A 349 6.92 1.63 -8.51
N ILE A 350 8.15 1.28 -8.92
CA ILE A 350 9.35 1.78 -8.24
C ILE A 350 9.54 3.28 -8.45
N SER A 351 9.17 3.82 -9.61
CA SER A 351 9.21 5.26 -9.87
C SER A 351 8.35 6.03 -8.88
N ALA A 352 7.11 5.56 -8.66
CA ALA A 352 6.18 6.19 -7.74
C ALA A 352 6.63 6.02 -6.28
N ALA A 353 7.05 4.82 -5.89
CA ALA A 353 7.56 4.56 -4.54
C ALA A 353 8.83 5.36 -4.23
N CYS A 354 9.74 5.51 -5.21
CA CYS A 354 10.93 6.35 -5.09
C CYS A 354 10.57 7.82 -4.94
N ALA A 355 9.55 8.30 -5.67
CA ALA A 355 9.14 9.71 -5.64
C ALA A 355 8.59 10.16 -4.28
N ILE A 356 7.97 9.25 -3.52
CA ILE A 356 7.51 9.50 -2.14
C ILE A 356 8.49 8.99 -1.07
N GLY A 357 9.71 8.61 -1.46
CA GLY A 357 10.79 8.28 -0.52
C GLY A 357 10.72 6.89 0.12
N LEU A 358 9.87 5.98 -0.38
CA LEU A 358 9.71 4.61 0.12
C LEU A 358 10.80 3.65 -0.36
N VAL A 359 11.64 4.05 -1.30
CA VAL A 359 12.68 3.19 -1.89
C VAL A 359 14.05 3.53 -1.32
N GLY A 360 14.87 2.50 -1.12
CA GLY A 360 16.32 2.60 -0.90
C GLY A 360 17.08 1.65 -1.83
N GLN A 361 18.39 1.84 -1.92
CA GLN A 361 19.28 0.99 -2.73
C GLN A 361 20.34 0.37 -1.83
N ALA A 362 20.54 -0.95 -1.94
CA ALA A 362 21.54 -1.66 -1.15
C ALA A 362 22.94 -1.23 -1.59
N ARG A 363 23.77 -0.73 -0.66
CA ARG A 363 25.12 -0.19 -0.96
C ARG A 363 26.27 -1.01 -0.36
N ARG A 364 26.00 -2.07 0.40
CA ARG A 364 27.03 -2.89 1.06
C ARG A 364 26.93 -4.36 0.65
N GLU A 365 28.07 -5.00 0.39
CA GLU A 365 28.17 -6.45 0.13
C GLU A 365 27.60 -7.29 1.30
N ALA A 366 27.64 -6.76 2.53
CA ALA A 366 27.03 -7.41 3.70
C ALA A 366 25.49 -7.50 3.62
N ASP A 367 24.83 -6.62 2.87
CA ASP A 367 23.37 -6.67 2.63
C ASP A 367 23.01 -7.67 1.51
N VAL A 368 24.00 -8.09 0.71
CA VAL A 368 23.84 -9.05 -0.40
C VAL A 368 23.97 -10.51 0.09
N LEU A 369 24.60 -10.72 1.25
CA LEU A 369 24.99 -12.06 1.76
C LEU A 369 23.93 -12.79 2.59
N VAL A 370 22.70 -12.27 2.75
CA VAL A 370 21.60 -13.07 3.29
C VAL A 370 21.02 -13.93 2.17
N LYS A 371 21.79 -14.96 1.77
CA LYS A 371 21.33 -16.00 0.87
C LYS A 371 20.29 -16.83 1.63
N ALA A 372 19.01 -16.59 1.41
CA ALA A 372 17.99 -17.54 1.83
C ALA A 372 18.29 -18.91 1.18
N PRO A 373 18.10 -20.03 1.90
CA PRO A 373 18.36 -21.35 1.35
C PRO A 373 17.55 -21.54 0.07
N GLU A 374 18.17 -22.13 -0.95
CA GLU A 374 17.48 -22.50 -2.18
C GLU A 374 16.20 -23.24 -1.83
N ILE A 375 15.06 -22.73 -2.29
CA ILE A 375 13.78 -23.44 -2.19
C ILE A 375 13.92 -24.66 -3.10
N LYS A 376 14.41 -25.77 -2.54
CA LYS A 376 14.34 -27.06 -3.20
C LYS A 376 12.86 -27.35 -3.47
N PRO A 377 12.47 -27.70 -4.71
CA PRO A 377 11.11 -28.12 -4.99
C PRO A 377 10.75 -29.23 -4.01
N SER A 378 9.65 -29.07 -3.29
CA SER A 378 9.27 -30.02 -2.26
C SER A 378 9.03 -31.38 -2.92
N GLN A 379 9.68 -32.43 -2.41
CA GLN A 379 9.54 -33.81 -2.90
C GLN A 379 8.14 -34.41 -2.70
N LYS A 380 7.17 -33.62 -2.23
CA LYS A 380 5.77 -34.04 -2.12
C LYS A 380 5.00 -33.47 -3.30
N GLN A 381 5.12 -34.15 -4.44
CA GLN A 381 4.19 -33.99 -5.55
C GLN A 381 2.76 -34.15 -5.00
N GLY A 382 2.05 -33.03 -4.88
CA GLY A 382 0.65 -33.03 -4.49
C GLY A 382 -0.18 -33.86 -5.47
N LEU A 383 -1.36 -34.30 -5.02
CA LEU A 383 -2.32 -35.11 -5.80
C LEU A 383 -2.54 -34.58 -7.23
N LEU A 384 -2.51 -33.25 -7.42
CA LEU A 384 -2.63 -32.59 -8.72
C LEU A 384 -1.45 -32.89 -9.67
N GLY A 385 -0.22 -33.03 -9.16
CA GLY A 385 0.95 -33.41 -9.95
C GLY A 385 0.87 -34.84 -10.49
N ARG A 386 0.27 -35.76 -9.71
CA ARG A 386 0.02 -37.16 -10.13
C ARG A 386 -1.07 -37.27 -11.20
N ILE A 387 -2.04 -36.37 -11.17
CA ILE A 387 -3.10 -36.32 -12.20
C ILE A 387 -2.52 -35.75 -13.50
N ILE A 388 -1.71 -34.69 -13.42
CA ILE A 388 -1.05 -34.08 -14.60
C ILE A 388 -0.04 -35.05 -15.23
N SER A 389 0.70 -35.82 -14.43
CA SER A 389 1.65 -36.83 -14.97
C SER A 389 0.94 -38.01 -15.64
N LYS A 390 -0.28 -38.37 -15.21
CA LYS A 390 -1.10 -39.40 -15.88
C LYS A 390 -1.79 -38.91 -17.14
N LEU A 391 -2.04 -37.60 -17.26
CA LEU A 391 -2.65 -37.00 -18.45
C LEU A 391 -1.64 -36.70 -19.56
N ARG A 392 -0.34 -36.55 -19.23
CA ARG A 392 0.76 -36.41 -20.21
C ARG A 392 1.30 -37.78 -20.65
N GLY A 393 0.39 -38.69 -21.00
CA GLY A 393 0.67 -40.09 -21.31
C GLY A 393 1.99 -40.36 -22.04
N SER A 394 2.63 -41.43 -21.59
CA SER A 394 3.74 -42.16 -22.18
C SER A 394 3.63 -42.25 -23.70
N ASN A 395 4.66 -41.78 -24.40
CA ASN A 395 5.10 -42.35 -25.65
C ASN A 395 6.63 -42.45 -25.58
N VAL A 396 7.06 -43.72 -25.46
CA VAL A 396 8.42 -44.30 -25.45
C VAL A 396 9.25 -44.05 -24.19
#